data_AF-D8U3B6-F1
#
_entry.id   AF-D8U3B6-F1
#
_cell.length_a   1.000
_cell.length_b   1.000
_cell.length_c   1.000
_cell.angle_alpha   90.00
_cell.angle_beta   90.00
_cell.angle_gamma   90.00
#
_symmetry.space_group_name_H-M   'P 1'
#
loop_
_entity.id
_entity.type
_entity.pdbx_description
1 polymer ?
#
loop_
_entity_poly.entity_id
_entity_poly.type
_entity_poly.pdbx_seq_one_letter_code
_entity_poly.pdbx_strand_id
1 'polypeptide(L)'
;RDREEREAAEREAAEKERLKNMTEEERAAWEKANPKVARATSPKAKWNFLQKYWHKGAYFQAPDDTRGTAGTDDIFRRDFSAPTGIDKFDKSILPKVMQVKNFGRSGRTKWTHLLAEDTT
;
A
#
# COMPACT_ATOMS: atom_id res chain seq x y z
N ARG A 1 27.82 -9.40 10.84
CA ARG A 1 27.06 -9.58 9.57
C ARG A 1 26.85 -11.05 9.25
N ASP A 2 27.75 -11.75 8.57
CA ASP A 2 27.46 -13.13 8.10
C ASP A 2 27.11 -14.15 9.22
N ARG A 3 27.71 -14.02 10.41
CA ARG A 3 27.37 -14.89 11.56
C ARG A 3 26.00 -14.54 12.17
N GLU A 4 25.69 -13.25 12.30
CA GLU A 4 24.42 -12.77 12.85
C GLU A 4 23.26 -13.04 11.89
N GLU A 5 23.49 -12.94 10.58
CA GLU A 5 22.50 -13.27 9.55
C GLU A 5 22.18 -14.77 9.53
N ARG A 6 23.19 -15.63 9.70
CA ARG A 6 22.98 -17.07 9.84
C ARG A 6 22.22 -17.41 11.13
N GLU A 7 22.60 -16.82 12.25
CA GLU A 7 21.91 -17.04 13.53
C GLU A 7 20.46 -16.53 13.49
N ALA A 8 20.20 -15.41 12.80
CA ALA A 8 18.84 -14.90 12.58
C ALA A 8 18.02 -15.85 11.71
N ALA A 9 18.59 -16.37 10.62
CA ALA A 9 17.92 -17.34 9.77
C ALA A 9 17.61 -18.66 10.50
N GLU A 10 18.53 -19.14 11.33
CA GLU A 10 18.33 -20.33 12.18
C GLU A 10 17.25 -20.08 13.24
N ARG A 11 17.23 -18.90 13.85
CA ARG A 11 16.20 -18.50 14.82
C ARG A 11 14.82 -18.42 14.18
N GLU A 12 14.71 -17.83 12.99
CA GLU A 12 13.45 -17.81 12.23
C GLU A 12 12.99 -19.22 11.83
N ALA A 13 13.92 -20.09 11.43
CA ALA A 13 13.61 -21.48 11.08
C ALA A 13 13.09 -22.24 12.30
N ALA A 14 13.75 -22.11 13.45
CA ALA A 14 13.31 -22.70 14.71
C ALA A 14 11.94 -22.17 15.17
N GLU A 15 11.68 -20.87 15.00
CA GLU A 15 10.36 -20.29 15.30
C GLU A 15 9.27 -20.80 14.35
N LYS A 16 9.56 -20.95 13.06
CA LYS A 16 8.63 -21.54 12.08
C LYS A 16 8.32 -23.00 12.42
N GLU A 17 9.31 -23.80 12.79
CA GLU A 17 9.09 -25.18 13.23
C GLU A 17 8.31 -25.25 14.54
N ARG A 18 8.59 -24.36 15.50
CA ARG A 18 7.82 -24.22 16.73
C ARG A 18 6.35 -23.91 16.46
N LEU A 19 6.05 -22.97 15.55
CA LEU A 19 4.67 -22.63 15.17
C LEU A 19 3.95 -23.76 14.40
N LYS A 20 4.69 -24.57 13.64
CA LYS A 20 4.16 -25.76 12.96
C LYS A 20 3.80 -26.86 13.94
N ASN A 21 4.59 -27.03 15.00
CA ASN A 21 4.39 -28.07 16.01
C ASN A 21 3.44 -27.65 17.16
N MET A 22 3.04 -26.37 17.25
CA MET A 22 2.03 -25.90 18.21
C MET A 22 0.62 -26.39 17.85
N THR A 23 -0.15 -26.71 18.88
CA THR A 23 -1.58 -27.03 18.78
C THR A 23 -2.42 -25.78 18.50
N GLU A 24 -3.67 -25.95 18.02
CA GLU A 24 -4.55 -24.82 17.69
C GLU A 24 -4.90 -23.93 18.89
N GLU A 25 -5.03 -24.52 20.08
CA GLU A 25 -5.32 -23.78 21.32
C GLU A 25 -4.14 -22.88 21.75
N GLU A 26 -2.92 -23.41 21.66
CA GLU A 26 -1.70 -22.65 21.95
C GLU A 26 -1.46 -21.56 20.90
N ARG A 27 -1.79 -21.81 19.62
CA ARG A 27 -1.70 -20.82 18.55
C ARG A 27 -2.67 -19.66 18.78
N ALA A 28 -3.90 -19.93 19.20
CA ALA A 28 -4.88 -18.89 19.50
C ALA A 28 -4.47 -18.03 20.71
N ALA A 29 -3.94 -18.66 21.77
CA ALA A 29 -3.39 -17.95 22.92
C ALA A 29 -2.16 -17.10 22.53
N TRP A 30 -1.28 -17.63 21.67
CA TRP A 30 -0.11 -16.91 21.16
C TRP A 30 -0.50 -15.75 20.25
N GLU A 31 -1.47 -15.89 19.36
CA GLU A 31 -1.97 -14.78 18.52
C GLU A 31 -2.66 -13.69 19.35
N LYS A 32 -3.33 -14.06 20.44
CA LYS A 32 -3.92 -13.11 21.39
C LYS A 32 -2.85 -12.38 22.21
N ALA A 33 -1.78 -13.06 22.60
CA ALA A 33 -0.66 -12.49 23.34
C ALA A 33 0.31 -11.67 22.46
N ASN A 34 0.46 -12.06 21.20
CA ASN A 34 1.22 -11.36 20.16
C ASN A 34 0.26 -10.85 19.08
N PRO A 35 -0.54 -9.82 19.38
CA PRO A 35 -1.34 -9.19 18.35
C PRO A 35 -0.40 -8.71 17.26
N LYS A 36 -0.67 -9.14 16.01
CA LYS A 36 0.05 -8.64 14.84
C LYS A 36 0.02 -7.12 14.95
N VAL A 37 1.21 -6.49 15.02
CA VAL A 37 1.31 -5.04 15.00
C VAL A 37 0.64 -4.61 13.72
N ALA A 38 -0.60 -4.16 13.81
CA ALA A 38 -1.29 -3.57 12.68
C ALA A 38 -0.38 -2.42 12.28
N ARG A 39 0.27 -2.54 11.11
CA ARG A 39 1.02 -1.42 10.54
C ARG A 39 0.08 -0.25 10.65
N ALA A 40 0.44 0.74 11.46
CA ALA A 40 -0.42 1.85 11.82
C ALA A 40 -1.11 2.29 10.52
N THR A 41 -2.40 1.96 10.39
CA THR A 41 -3.11 2.17 9.15
C THR A 41 -3.27 3.67 9.10
N SER A 42 -2.34 4.33 8.39
CA SER A 42 -2.45 5.75 8.15
C SER A 42 -3.85 6.00 7.59
N PRO A 43 -4.52 7.07 8.03
CA PRO A 43 -5.86 7.37 7.53
C PRO A 43 -5.79 7.37 6.00
N LYS A 44 -6.64 6.56 5.37
CA LYS A 44 -6.72 6.51 3.91
C LYS A 44 -6.98 7.92 3.43
N ALA A 45 -6.05 8.48 2.66
CA ALA A 45 -6.22 9.81 2.10
C ALA A 45 -7.50 9.87 1.28
N LYS A 46 -8.22 11.00 1.34
CA LYS A 46 -9.44 11.22 0.56
C LYS A 46 -9.04 11.81 -0.79
N TRP A 47 -9.34 11.09 -1.86
CA TRP A 47 -9.01 11.47 -3.24
C TRP A 47 -10.16 12.24 -3.89
N ASN A 48 -9.83 13.17 -4.79
CA ASN A 48 -10.82 13.85 -5.60
C ASN A 48 -11.43 12.90 -6.66
N PHE A 49 -12.63 13.21 -7.12
CA PHE A 49 -13.30 12.43 -8.16
C PHE A 49 -12.46 12.39 -9.45
N LEU A 50 -12.19 11.17 -9.96
CA LEU A 50 -11.33 10.90 -11.12
C LEU A 50 -9.87 11.43 -11.00
N GLN A 51 -9.37 11.61 -9.77
CA GLN A 51 -7.96 11.92 -9.54
C GLN A 51 -7.05 10.77 -9.97
N LYS A 52 -5.90 11.09 -10.57
CA LYS A 52 -4.92 10.08 -10.99
C LYS A 52 -4.16 9.54 -9.79
N TYR A 53 -4.19 8.22 -9.62
CA TYR A 53 -3.33 7.52 -8.68
C TYR A 53 -1.87 7.50 -9.17
N TRP A 54 -0.97 8.05 -8.34
CA TRP A 54 0.47 7.97 -8.53
C TRP A 54 1.02 6.93 -7.55
N HIS A 55 1.40 5.77 -8.07
CA HIS A 55 1.99 4.71 -7.25
C HIS A 55 3.36 5.19 -6.76
N LYS A 56 3.58 5.14 -5.44
CA LYS A 56 4.80 5.61 -4.77
C LYS A 56 6.07 4.84 -5.19
N GLY A 57 5.92 3.70 -5.87
CA GLY A 57 7.01 2.81 -6.31
C GLY A 57 7.18 1.62 -5.38
N ALA A 58 7.83 0.55 -5.84
CA ALA A 58 8.10 -0.64 -5.02
C ALA A 58 9.53 -0.68 -4.46
N TYR A 59 10.43 0.11 -5.05
CA TYR A 59 11.87 0.11 -4.73
C TYR A 59 12.22 1.26 -3.78
N PHE A 60 13.29 1.07 -2.99
CA PHE A 60 13.90 2.09 -2.12
C PHE A 60 12.97 2.70 -1.05
N GLN A 61 12.00 1.91 -0.57
CA GLN A 61 10.96 2.39 0.35
C GLN A 61 11.14 1.92 1.78
N ALA A 62 11.95 0.88 1.95
CA ALA A 62 12.20 0.27 3.24
C ALA A 62 13.42 0.94 3.87
N PRO A 63 13.35 1.32 5.16
CA PRO A 63 14.54 1.62 5.94
C PRO A 63 15.42 0.37 6.14
N ASP A 64 14.86 -0.80 5.87
CA ASP A 64 15.45 -2.13 6.07
C ASP A 64 16.10 -2.69 4.79
N ASP A 65 16.42 -1.84 3.81
CA ASP A 65 17.28 -2.24 2.69
C ASP A 65 18.67 -2.54 3.27
N THR A 66 18.90 -3.81 3.61
CA THR A 66 20.13 -4.31 4.27
C THR A 66 21.40 -3.99 3.47
N ARG A 67 21.23 -3.74 2.17
CA ARG A 67 22.29 -3.34 1.24
C ARG A 67 22.65 -1.85 1.30
N GLY A 68 21.91 -1.04 2.06
CA GLY A 68 22.22 0.36 2.36
C GLY A 68 22.18 1.29 1.14
N THR A 69 21.51 0.88 0.06
CA THR A 69 21.57 1.61 -1.23
C THR A 69 20.72 2.87 -1.24
N ALA A 70 19.68 2.93 -0.39
CA ALA A 70 18.82 4.09 -0.26
C ALA A 70 18.89 4.64 1.17
N GLY A 71 19.40 5.86 1.30
CA GLY A 71 19.05 6.67 2.45
C GLY A 71 17.52 6.83 2.52
N THR A 72 16.98 6.99 3.72
CA THR A 72 15.58 7.38 3.93
C THR A 72 15.39 8.81 3.46
N ASP A 73 15.40 9.02 2.15
CA ASP A 73 15.30 10.35 1.58
C ASP A 73 13.90 10.91 1.87
N ASP A 74 13.84 12.16 2.31
CA ASP A 74 12.60 12.84 2.72
C ASP A 74 11.59 12.89 1.58
N ILE A 75 12.05 12.73 0.33
CA ILE A 75 11.23 12.60 -0.86
C ILE A 75 10.18 11.49 -0.71
N PHE A 76 10.52 10.34 -0.11
CA PHE A 76 9.61 9.21 0.05
C PHE A 76 8.59 9.37 1.18
N ARG A 77 8.75 10.39 2.03
CA ARG A 77 7.84 10.74 3.13
C ARG A 77 6.80 11.78 2.73
N ARG A 78 6.89 12.32 1.51
CA ARG A 78 5.94 13.31 0.98
C ARG A 78 4.55 12.70 0.79
N ASP A 79 3.56 13.58 0.75
CA ASP A 79 2.20 13.19 0.41
C ASP A 79 2.05 12.97 -1.10
N PHE A 80 1.92 11.71 -1.51
CA PHE A 80 1.67 11.30 -2.90
C PHE A 80 0.19 11.26 -3.28
N SER A 81 -0.71 11.52 -2.32
CA SER A 81 -2.16 11.51 -2.52
C SER A 81 -2.72 12.89 -2.87
N ALA A 82 -1.90 13.94 -2.85
CA ALA A 82 -2.32 15.29 -3.17
C ALA A 82 -2.72 15.44 -4.66
N PRO A 83 -3.75 16.24 -4.99
CA PRO A 83 -4.17 16.48 -6.36
C PRO A 83 -3.13 17.25 -7.16
N THR A 84 -2.78 16.72 -8.34
CA THR A 84 -1.77 17.31 -9.23
C THR A 84 -2.40 17.95 -10.46
N GLY A 85 -1.98 19.18 -10.81
CA GLY A 85 -2.38 19.85 -12.06
C GLY A 85 -3.90 19.93 -12.26
N ILE A 86 -4.41 19.16 -13.23
CA ILE A 86 -5.83 19.10 -13.62
C ILE A 86 -6.72 18.54 -12.49
N ASP A 87 -6.17 17.74 -11.58
CA ASP A 87 -6.94 17.11 -10.50
C ASP A 87 -7.24 18.07 -9.33
N LYS A 88 -6.72 19.30 -9.37
CA LYS A 88 -7.08 20.37 -8.42
C LYS A 88 -8.49 20.88 -8.64
N PHE A 89 -9.01 20.75 -9.86
CA PHE A 89 -10.37 21.13 -10.20
C PHE A 89 -11.34 19.99 -9.85
N ASP A 90 -12.48 20.33 -9.26
CA ASP A 90 -13.52 19.36 -8.96
C ASP A 90 -14.22 18.89 -10.24
N LYS A 91 -14.05 17.62 -10.59
CA LYS A 91 -14.63 17.04 -11.81
C LYS A 91 -16.06 16.56 -11.59
N SER A 92 -16.56 16.58 -10.36
CA SER A 92 -17.94 16.17 -10.05
C SER A 92 -18.98 17.17 -10.57
N ILE A 93 -18.62 18.46 -10.64
CA ILE A 93 -19.49 19.52 -11.16
C ILE A 93 -19.61 19.52 -12.69
N LEU A 94 -18.80 18.72 -13.38
CA LEU A 94 -18.87 18.61 -14.84
C LEU A 94 -20.13 17.83 -15.27
N PRO A 95 -20.66 18.11 -16.48
CA PRO A 95 -21.73 17.30 -17.06
C PRO A 95 -21.34 15.82 -17.14
N LYS A 96 -22.32 14.91 -16.99
CA LYS A 96 -22.07 13.45 -16.91
C LYS A 96 -21.22 12.91 -18.07
N VAL A 97 -21.40 13.44 -19.28
CA VAL A 97 -20.64 13.06 -20.49
C VAL A 97 -19.14 13.40 -20.37
N MET A 98 -18.79 14.44 -19.60
CA MET A 98 -17.42 14.89 -19.33
C MET A 98 -16.83 14.28 -18.06
N GLN A 99 -17.62 13.59 -17.23
CA GLN A 99 -17.18 12.87 -16.02
C GLN A 99 -16.46 11.56 -16.38
N VAL A 100 -15.48 11.65 -17.27
CA VAL A 100 -14.67 10.54 -17.77
C VAL A 100 -13.20 10.94 -17.77
N LYS A 101 -12.30 9.96 -17.63
CA LYS A 101 -10.87 10.21 -17.74
C LYS A 101 -10.50 10.51 -19.20
N ASN A 102 -9.64 11.49 -19.45
CA ASN A 102 -9.16 11.85 -20.80
C ASN A 102 -10.28 12.13 -21.83
N PHE A 103 -11.26 12.94 -21.46
CA PHE A 103 -12.33 13.35 -22.38
C PHE A 103 -11.75 13.92 -23.70
N GLY A 104 -12.29 13.48 -24.84
CA GLY A 104 -11.86 13.91 -26.18
C GLY A 104 -10.57 13.26 -26.72
N ARG A 105 -9.93 12.33 -25.99
CA ARG A 105 -8.74 11.60 -26.49
C ARG A 105 -9.10 10.22 -27.04
N SER A 106 -8.37 9.78 -28.06
CA SER A 106 -8.42 8.38 -28.54
C SER A 106 -7.93 7.42 -27.46
N GLY A 107 -8.46 6.19 -27.44
CA GLY A 107 -8.08 5.16 -26.46
C GLY A 107 -8.69 5.35 -25.05
N ARG A 108 -9.78 6.13 -24.94
CA ARG A 108 -10.49 6.33 -23.67
C ARG A 108 -11.14 5.03 -23.17
N THR A 109 -11.05 4.75 -21.88
CA THR A 109 -11.81 3.67 -21.25
C THR A 109 -13.30 3.99 -21.23
N LYS A 110 -14.15 2.96 -21.40
CA LYS A 110 -15.60 3.10 -21.25
C LYS A 110 -16.05 3.32 -19.80
N TRP A 111 -15.30 2.77 -18.85
CA TRP A 111 -15.61 2.78 -17.43
C TRP A 111 -15.00 3.99 -16.71
N THR A 112 -15.70 4.48 -15.68
CA THR A 112 -15.29 5.68 -14.92
C THR A 112 -14.55 5.32 -13.64
N HIS A 113 -15.18 4.54 -12.77
CA HIS A 113 -14.62 4.08 -11.50
C HIS A 113 -15.35 2.80 -11.05
N LEU A 114 -14.65 1.93 -10.32
CA LEU A 114 -15.16 0.61 -9.91
C LEU A 114 -16.52 0.68 -9.21
N LEU A 115 -16.71 1.65 -8.31
CA LEU A 115 -17.94 1.79 -7.53
C LEU A 115 -19.18 2.07 -8.40
N ALA A 116 -19.03 2.71 -9.55
CA ALA A 116 -20.16 2.95 -10.45
C ALA A 116 -20.59 1.71 -11.25
N GLU A 117 -19.70 0.72 -11.35
CA GLU A 117 -19.96 -0.53 -12.07
C GLU A 117 -20.35 -1.67 -11.11
N ASP A 118 -20.28 -1.41 -9.80
CA ASP A 118 -20.63 -2.38 -8.76
C ASP A 118 -22.15 -2.42 -8.60
N THR A 119 -22.78 -3.49 -9.11
CA THR A 119 -24.20 -3.75 -8.95
C THR A 119 -24.41 -4.49 -7.63
N THR A 120 -24.85 -3.76 -6.60
CA THR A 120 -25.31 -4.33 -5.33
C THR A 120 -26.81 -4.57 -5.33
#